data_AF-C6HVK8-F1
#
_entry.id   AF-C6HVK8-F1
#
_cell.length_a   1.000
_cell.length_b   1.000
_cell.length_c   1.000
_cell.angle_alpha   90.00
_cell.angle_beta   90.00
_cell.angle_gamma   90.00
#
_symmetry.space_group_name_H-M   'P 1'
#
loop_
_entity.id
_entity.type
_entity.pdbx_description
1 polymer ?
#
loop_
_entity_poly.entity_id
_entity_poly.type
_entity_poly.pdbx_seq_one_letter_code
_entity_poly.pdbx_strand_id
1 'polypeptide(L)'
;MDPLKVQRLADFDARHTDYRKARFLSTRAYEKALGGGESPASTGSPEDWKAWEEALSSELEAFVDLKEAWEALRRNEPWRAP
;
A
#
# COMPACT_ATOMS: atom_id res chain seq x y z
N MET A 1 8.10 -12.69 -26.16
CA MET A 1 7.77 -11.92 -24.95
C MET A 1 9.05 -11.86 -24.11
N ASP A 2 9.50 -10.69 -23.67
CA ASP A 2 10.75 -10.55 -22.90
C ASP A 2 10.56 -11.12 -21.47
N PRO A 3 11.30 -12.17 -21.06
CA PRO A 3 11.17 -12.78 -19.74
C PRO A 3 11.36 -11.79 -18.57
N LEU A 4 12.24 -10.80 -18.72
CA LEU A 4 12.47 -9.80 -17.68
C LEU A 4 11.27 -8.87 -17.53
N LYS A 5 10.62 -8.53 -18.64
CA LYS A 5 9.39 -7.74 -18.63
C LYS A 5 8.24 -8.52 -17.97
N VAL A 6 8.14 -9.83 -18.21
CA VAL A 6 7.14 -10.70 -17.56
C VAL A 6 7.37 -10.78 -16.05
N GLN A 7 8.62 -10.92 -15.61
CA GLN A 7 8.97 -10.94 -14.18
C GLN A 7 8.60 -9.62 -13.49
N ARG A 8 8.97 -8.47 -14.07
CA ARG A 8 8.63 -7.15 -13.52
C ARG A 8 7.12 -6.90 -13.44
N LEU A 9 6.36 -7.43 -14.40
CA LEU A 9 4.90 -7.36 -14.36
C LEU A 9 4.33 -8.18 -13.20
N ALA A 10 4.82 -9.40 -13.00
CA ALA A 10 4.42 -10.24 -11.87
C ALA A 10 4.78 -9.61 -10.52
N ASP A 11 5.97 -9.00 -10.41
CA ASP A 11 6.39 -8.26 -9.22
C ASP A 11 5.46 -7.06 -8.95
N PHE A 12 5.14 -6.28 -9.98
CA PHE A 12 4.19 -5.17 -9.87
C PHE A 12 2.80 -5.64 -9.40
N ASP A 13 2.27 -6.73 -9.97
CA ASP A 13 0.97 -7.27 -9.58
C ASP A 13 0.95 -7.76 -8.13
N ALA A 14 2.04 -8.38 -7.67
CA ALA A 14 2.20 -8.78 -6.27
C ALA A 14 2.20 -7.55 -5.34
N ARG A 15 3.03 -6.53 -5.64
CA ARG A 15 3.09 -5.29 -4.84
C ARG A 15 1.78 -4.52 -4.85
N HIS A 16 1.06 -4.52 -5.96
CA HIS A 16 -0.25 -3.90 -6.06
C HIS A 16 -1.28 -4.61 -5.18
N THR A 17 -1.23 -5.94 -5.14
CA THR A 17 -2.08 -6.75 -4.25
C THR A 17 -1.80 -6.44 -2.78
N ASP A 18 -0.54 -6.33 -2.39
CA ASP A 18 -0.15 -6.04 -1.01
C ASP A 18 -0.52 -4.61 -0.59
N TYR A 19 -0.31 -3.62 -1.47
CA TYR A 19 -0.81 -2.26 -1.26
C TYR A 19 -2.32 -2.24 -1.01
N ARG A 20 -3.11 -2.98 -1.80
CA ARG A 20 -4.58 -3.03 -1.63
C ARG A 20 -4.98 -3.65 -0.29
N LYS A 21 -4.27 -4.67 0.19
CA LYS A 21 -4.50 -5.25 1.52
C LYS A 21 -4.17 -4.23 2.61
N ALA A 22 -3.02 -3.55 2.52
CA ALA A 22 -2.60 -2.56 3.49
C ALA A 22 -3.60 -1.38 3.56
N ARG A 23 -4.02 -0.85 2.41
CA ARG A 23 -5.05 0.19 2.31
C ARG A 23 -6.39 -0.21 2.91
N PHE A 24 -6.79 -1.47 2.74
CA PHE A 24 -8.02 -1.98 3.36
C PHE A 24 -7.92 -1.99 4.88
N LEU A 25 -6.78 -2.42 5.43
CA LEU A 25 -6.54 -2.44 6.87
C LEU A 25 -6.47 -1.04 7.46
N SER A 26 -5.77 -0.10 6.83
CA SER A 26 -5.71 1.30 7.27
C SER A 26 -7.09 1.95 7.25
N THR A 27 -7.90 1.70 6.22
CA THR A 27 -9.27 2.22 6.13
C THR A 27 -10.16 1.68 7.25
N ARG A 28 -10.09 0.37 7.55
CA ARG A 28 -10.86 -0.20 8.66
C ARG A 28 -10.39 0.30 10.02
N ALA A 29 -9.08 0.45 10.21
CA ALA A 29 -8.53 1.03 11.44
C ALA A 29 -8.99 2.48 11.61
N TYR A 30 -9.04 3.25 10.53
CA TYR A 30 -9.58 4.60 10.52
C TYR A 30 -11.06 4.64 10.91
N GLU A 31 -11.90 3.81 10.30
CA GLU A 31 -13.33 3.70 10.63
C GLU A 31 -13.56 3.35 12.11
N LYS A 32 -12.72 2.48 12.66
CA LYS A 32 -12.73 2.14 14.09
C LYS A 32 -12.30 3.32 14.96
N ALA A 33 -11.23 4.02 14.58
CA ALA A 33 -10.76 5.22 15.28
C ALA A 33 -11.79 6.38 15.24
N LEU A 34 -12.64 6.43 14.21
CA LEU A 34 -13.77 7.35 14.15
C LEU A 34 -14.96 6.94 15.04
N GLY A 35 -14.93 5.77 15.67
CA GLY A 35 -15.92 5.36 16.66
C GLY A 35 -17.15 4.63 16.11
N GLY A 36 -17.08 4.07 14.90
CA GLY A 36 -18.03 3.05 14.44
C GLY A 36 -19.52 3.38 14.63
N GLY A 37 -20.03 4.40 13.94
CA GLY A 37 -21.41 4.43 13.44
C GLY A 37 -22.62 4.58 14.38
N GLU A 38 -22.52 4.41 15.70
CA GLU A 38 -23.73 4.46 16.57
C GLU A 38 -23.86 5.75 17.41
N SER A 39 -22.83 6.58 17.50
CA SER A 39 -22.96 7.90 18.14
C SER A 39 -21.92 8.90 17.63
N PRO A 40 -22.30 10.08 17.11
CA PRO A 40 -21.38 11.08 16.54
C PRO A 40 -20.46 11.77 17.57
N ALA A 41 -20.48 11.33 18.83
CA ALA A 41 -19.75 11.93 19.94
C ALA A 41 -18.60 11.07 20.50
N SER A 42 -18.44 9.82 20.06
CA SER A 42 -17.33 8.97 20.52
C SER A 42 -16.24 8.87 19.46
N THR A 43 -15.28 9.79 19.48
CA THR A 43 -13.97 9.47 18.87
C THR A 43 -13.41 8.21 19.53
N GLY A 44 -12.81 7.33 18.74
CA GLY A 44 -12.15 6.11 19.24
C GLY A 44 -11.08 6.42 20.27
N SER A 45 -10.67 5.39 21.00
CA SER A 45 -9.66 5.53 22.06
C SER A 45 -8.31 5.97 21.47
N PRO A 46 -7.39 6.55 22.27
CA PRO A 46 -6.02 6.80 21.84
C PRO A 46 -5.32 5.56 21.25
N GLU A 47 -5.69 4.37 21.72
CA GLU A 47 -5.17 3.09 21.20
C GLU A 47 -5.69 2.80 19.79
N ASP A 48 -6.95 3.14 19.48
CA ASP A 48 -7.51 3.00 18.13
C ASP A 48 -6.86 3.95 17.12
N TRP A 49 -6.58 5.19 17.55
CA TRP A 49 -5.82 6.15 16.74
C TRP A 49 -4.41 5.67 16.46
N LYS A 50 -3.71 5.16 17.49
CA LYS A 50 -2.38 4.59 17.32
C LYS A 50 -2.38 3.38 16.38
N ALA A 51 -3.37 2.49 16.50
CA ALA A 51 -3.50 1.34 15.59
C ALA A 51 -3.76 1.78 14.14
N TRP A 52 -4.50 2.87 13.93
CA TRP A 52 -4.64 3.48 12.60
C TRP A 52 -3.32 4.07 12.08
N GLU A 53 -2.56 4.79 12.91
CA GLU A 53 -1.26 5.34 12.51
C GLU A 53 -0.25 4.25 12.11
N GLU A 54 -0.22 3.13 12.85
CA GLU A 54 0.60 1.97 12.52
C GLU A 54 0.15 1.35 11.19
N ALA A 55 -1.15 1.16 10.99
CA ALA A 55 -1.70 0.63 9.74
C ALA A 55 -1.45 1.56 8.54
N LEU A 56 -1.56 2.88 8.74
CA LEU A 56 -1.25 3.89 7.72
C LEU A 56 0.23 3.87 7.36
N SER A 57 1.13 3.72 8.34
CA SER A 57 2.57 3.62 8.10
C SER A 57 2.89 2.42 7.21
N SER A 58 2.30 1.24 7.51
CA SER A 58 2.45 0.06 6.65
C SER A 58 1.84 0.24 5.26
N GLU A 59 0.73 0.99 5.11
CA GLU A 59 0.21 1.34 3.78
C GLU A 59 1.20 2.19 2.99
N LEU A 60 1.84 3.18 3.63
CA LEU A 60 2.82 4.06 2.98
C LEU A 60 4.06 3.29 2.54
N GLU A 61 4.56 2.36 3.36
CA GLU A 61 5.64 1.45 2.98
C GLU A 61 5.26 0.61 1.76
N ALA A 62 4.09 -0.03 1.78
CA ALA A 62 3.60 -0.82 0.64
C ALA A 62 3.39 0.03 -0.62
N PHE A 63 3.03 1.32 -0.47
CA PHE A 63 2.91 2.26 -1.59
C PHE A 63 4.28 2.61 -2.18
N VAL A 64 5.32 2.79 -1.35
CA VAL A 64 6.70 3.00 -1.83
C VAL A 64 7.16 1.79 -2.63
N ASP A 65 6.99 0.58 -2.11
CA ASP A 65 7.33 -0.67 -2.82
C ASP A 65 6.60 -0.78 -4.17
N LEU A 66 5.31 -0.46 -4.21
CA LEU A 66 4.52 -0.45 -5.44
C LEU A 66 5.04 0.60 -6.43
N LYS A 67 5.41 1.78 -5.96
CA LYS A 67 5.99 2.84 -6.79
C LYS A 67 7.31 2.39 -7.40
N GLU A 68 8.18 1.75 -6.62
CA GLU A 68 9.46 1.21 -7.11
C GLU A 68 9.25 0.12 -8.17
N ALA A 69 8.32 -0.81 -7.93
CA ALA A 69 7.97 -1.84 -8.92
C ALA A 69 7.41 -1.23 -10.22
N TRP A 70 6.59 -0.19 -10.11
CA TRP A 70 6.09 0.57 -11.25
C TRP A 70 7.20 1.26 -12.04
N GLU A 71 8.15 1.90 -11.35
CA GLU A 71 9.31 2.50 -12.00
C GLU A 71 10.19 1.46 -12.70
N ALA A 72 10.40 0.30 -12.10
CA ALA A 72 11.13 -0.80 -12.70
C ALA A 72 10.43 -1.34 -13.97
N LEU A 73 9.10 -1.45 -13.94
CA LEU A 73 8.29 -1.84 -15.10
C LEU A 73 8.33 -0.78 -16.21
N ARG A 74 8.35 0.51 -15.86
CA ARG A 74 8.41 1.62 -16.81
C ARG A 74 9.80 1.88 -17.39
N ARG A 75 10.88 1.52 -16.69
CA ARG A 75 12.25 1.55 -17.21
C ARG A 75 12.43 0.43 -18.23
N ASN A 76 11.81 0.64 -19.38
CA ASN A 76 11.99 -0.12 -20.60
C ASN A 76 13.20 0.47 -21.35
N GLU A 77 14.39 0.55 -20.73
CA GLU A 77 15.62 0.94 -21.43
C GLU A 77 16.37 -0.30 -21.92
N PRO A 78 16.52 -0.51 -23.24
CA PRO A 78 17.36 -1.55 -23.80
C PRO A 78 18.85 -1.17 -23.88
N TRP A 79 19.29 0.00 -23.42
CA TRP A 79 20.69 0.44 -23.62
C TRP A 79 21.22 1.31 -22.46
N ARG A 80 21.90 0.69 -21.50
CA ARG A 80 23.19 1.23 -21.05
C ARG A 80 24.27 0.31 -21.60
N ALA A 81 24.75 0.63 -22.80
CA ALA A 81 26.13 0.35 -23.14
C ALA A 81 27.02 1.17 -22.17
N PRO A 82 28.18 0.64 -21.76
CA PRO A 82 28.97 1.09 -20.62
C PRO A 82 29.28 2.59 -20.60
#